data_AF-A0A524LDM6-F1
#
_entry.id   AF-A0A524LDM6-F1
#
_cell.length_a   1.000
_cell.length_b   1.000
_cell.length_c   1.000
_cell.angle_alpha   90.00
_cell.angle_beta   90.00
_cell.angle_gamma   90.00
#
_symmetry.space_group_name_H-M   'P 1'
#
loop_
_entity.id
_entity.type
_entity.pdbx_description
1 polymer ?
#
loop_
_entity_poly.entity_id
_entity_poly.type
_entity_poly.pdbx_seq_one_letter_code
_entity_poly.pdbx_strand_id
1 'polypeptide(L)'
;MLASSKLSFLSVGEQATAADLPHVELQRVLGRGFRLVVKIAKRYRNLGVPYLDLIQEGNLGLIRAVEKFEHQRGFHFSTYAVWWIAQAMVRAIQNHSRTVRVPSHMYDHQLRYKRLERELRQRLGRDPETDDLAQALDLPLEIVDQVEATLRPNVSTQSPLPGTEDLTLENALTDPDAEHPGEVVGR
;
A
#
# COMPACT_ATOMS: atom_id res chain seq x y z
N MET A 1 -25.95 20.41 46.08
CA MET A 1 -25.75 18.95 45.98
C MET A 1 -26.53 18.42 44.78
N LEU A 2 -26.04 18.72 43.58
CA LEU A 2 -26.66 18.39 42.29
C LEU A 2 -25.70 17.50 41.52
N ALA A 3 -26.08 16.25 41.23
CA ALA A 3 -25.68 15.46 40.05
C ALA A 3 -26.04 13.98 40.28
N SER A 4 -27.33 13.67 40.28
CA SER A 4 -27.84 12.33 39.97
C SER A 4 -29.05 12.52 39.09
N SER A 5 -28.81 12.80 37.81
CA SER A 5 -29.78 12.73 36.71
C SER A 5 -29.13 13.20 35.42
N LYS A 6 -28.82 12.25 34.54
CA LYS A 6 -28.74 12.31 33.06
C LYS A 6 -27.74 11.28 32.52
N LEU A 7 -28.01 10.01 32.82
CA LEU A 7 -27.65 8.87 31.95
C LEU A 7 -28.92 8.34 31.25
N SER A 8 -29.94 9.17 31.13
CA SER A 8 -31.22 8.89 30.51
C SER A 8 -31.39 9.78 29.28
N PHE A 9 -30.60 9.52 28.24
CA PHE A 9 -30.91 10.00 26.90
C PHE A 9 -30.36 8.99 25.90
N LEU A 10 -31.10 7.91 25.71
CA LEU A 10 -31.05 6.99 24.57
C LEU A 10 -32.36 6.19 24.63
N SER A 11 -33.46 6.90 24.38
CA SER A 11 -34.74 6.30 24.02
C SER A 11 -34.59 5.68 22.63
N VAL A 12 -34.78 4.37 22.56
CA VAL A 12 -35.36 3.58 21.47
C VAL A 12 -35.58 4.36 20.17
N GLY A 13 -34.80 4.05 19.12
CA GLY A 13 -35.24 4.19 17.73
C GLY A 13 -34.38 5.04 16.79
N GLU A 14 -33.43 5.84 17.28
CA GLU A 14 -32.70 6.77 16.40
C GLU A 14 -31.32 6.20 16.05
N GLN A 15 -31.06 6.01 14.75
CA GLN A 15 -29.78 5.57 14.22
C GLN A 15 -28.76 6.69 14.43
N ALA A 16 -28.15 6.78 15.61
CA ALA A 16 -27.03 7.67 15.85
C ALA A 16 -25.83 7.15 15.03
N THR A 17 -25.65 7.75 13.86
CA THR A 17 -24.43 7.62 13.06
C THR A 17 -23.35 8.51 13.69
N ALA A 18 -22.08 8.35 13.33
CA ALA A 18 -21.05 9.22 13.92
C ALA A 18 -21.24 10.72 13.61
N ALA A 19 -22.09 11.06 12.64
CA ALA A 19 -22.51 12.43 12.35
C ALA A 19 -23.31 13.07 13.50
N ASP A 20 -23.91 12.25 14.37
CA ASP A 20 -24.77 12.68 15.47
C ASP A 20 -24.00 12.81 16.80
N LEU A 21 -22.71 12.39 16.83
CA LEU A 21 -21.87 12.52 18.00
C LEU A 21 -21.39 13.97 18.17
N PRO A 22 -21.50 14.55 19.37
CA PRO A 22 -20.94 15.88 19.62
C PRO A 22 -19.44 15.87 19.35
N HIS A 23 -18.95 16.95 18.74
CA HIS A 23 -17.57 17.10 18.25
C HIS A 23 -16.48 16.67 19.27
N VAL A 24 -16.73 16.90 20.56
CA VAL A 24 -15.83 16.57 21.68
C VAL A 24 -15.69 15.06 21.88
N GLU A 25 -16.77 14.31 21.68
CA GLU A 25 -16.80 12.87 21.86
C GLU A 25 -16.10 12.14 20.71
N LEU A 26 -16.26 12.66 19.48
CA LEU A 26 -15.51 12.23 18.31
C LEU A 26 -13.99 12.40 18.52
N GLN A 27 -13.55 13.56 19.02
CA GLN A 27 -12.14 13.80 19.33
C GLN A 27 -11.58 12.84 20.39
N ARG A 28 -12.38 12.46 21.40
CA ARG A 28 -11.97 11.45 22.40
C ARG A 28 -11.79 10.07 21.79
N VAL A 29 -12.73 9.64 20.94
CA VAL A 29 -12.64 8.33 20.27
C VAL A 29 -11.43 8.27 19.34
N LEU A 30 -11.22 9.33 18.53
CA LEU A 30 -10.06 9.44 17.64
C LEU A 30 -8.74 9.48 18.41
N GLY A 31 -8.64 10.26 19.48
CA GLY A 31 -7.45 10.36 20.31
C GLY A 31 -7.02 9.02 20.92
N ARG A 32 -7.98 8.17 21.29
CA ARG A 32 -7.70 6.79 21.74
C ARG A 32 -7.31 5.87 20.58
N GLY A 33 -7.91 6.07 19.41
CA GLY A 33 -7.66 5.28 18.20
C GLY A 33 -6.29 5.52 17.56
N PHE A 34 -5.68 6.70 17.70
CA PHE A 34 -4.36 6.97 17.09
C PHE A 34 -3.26 6.01 17.57
N ARG A 35 -3.27 5.63 18.85
CA ARG A 35 -2.32 4.63 19.38
C ARG A 35 -2.50 3.26 18.72
N LEU A 36 -3.74 2.89 18.39
CA LEU A 36 -4.06 1.67 17.65
C LEU A 36 -3.54 1.77 16.21
N VAL A 37 -3.71 2.90 15.54
CA VAL A 37 -3.18 3.14 14.19
C VAL A 37 -1.67 2.97 14.17
N VAL A 38 -0.94 3.62 15.08
CA VAL A 38 0.52 3.47 15.19
C VAL A 38 0.93 2.01 15.44
N LYS A 39 0.20 1.28 16.30
CA LYS A 39 0.45 -0.16 16.55
C LYS A 39 0.29 -0.99 15.27
N ILE A 40 -0.74 -0.73 14.47
CA ILE A 40 -1.01 -1.45 13.22
C ILE A 40 0.03 -1.10 12.15
N ALA A 41 0.37 0.19 12.02
CA ALA A 41 1.31 0.71 11.02
C ALA A 41 2.70 0.06 11.11
N LYS A 42 3.14 -0.36 12.31
CA LYS A 42 4.43 -1.04 12.51
C LYS A 42 4.60 -2.27 11.60
N ARG A 43 3.51 -2.99 11.29
CA ARG A 43 3.54 -4.20 10.43
C ARG A 43 3.74 -3.88 8.94
N TYR A 44 3.51 -2.63 8.54
CA TYR A 44 3.54 -2.18 7.14
C TYR A 44 4.77 -1.31 6.83
N ARG A 45 5.74 -1.25 7.73
CA ARG A 45 7.00 -0.52 7.51
C ARG A 45 7.80 -1.13 6.37
N ASN A 46 8.61 -0.30 5.72
CA ASN A 46 9.56 -0.69 4.68
C ASN A 46 8.90 -1.32 3.44
N LEU A 47 7.63 -1.00 3.18
CA LEU A 47 6.88 -1.43 1.98
C LEU A 47 6.81 -0.34 0.90
N GLY A 48 7.82 0.55 0.84
CA GLY A 48 7.92 1.60 -0.19
C GLY A 48 7.19 2.91 0.12
N VAL A 49 6.40 2.97 1.20
CA VAL A 49 5.74 4.21 1.66
C VAL A 49 6.36 4.67 2.99
N PRO A 50 6.64 5.98 3.18
CA PRO A 50 7.15 6.50 4.44
C PRO A 50 6.27 6.15 5.63
N TYR A 51 6.88 5.91 6.78
CA TYR A 51 6.15 5.44 7.97
C TYR A 51 5.11 6.45 8.48
N LEU A 52 5.41 7.75 8.39
CA LEU A 52 4.47 8.81 8.78
C LEU A 52 3.27 8.82 7.83
N ASP A 53 3.49 8.69 6.53
CA ASP A 53 2.42 8.66 5.52
C ASP A 53 1.49 7.46 5.73
N LEU A 54 2.03 6.29 6.06
CA LEU A 54 1.23 5.12 6.44
C LEU A 54 0.34 5.37 7.67
N ILE A 55 0.86 6.09 8.67
CA ILE A 55 0.07 6.48 9.85
C ILE A 55 -1.06 7.42 9.43
N GLN A 56 -0.78 8.40 8.56
CA GLN A 56 -1.79 9.34 8.09
C GLN A 56 -2.92 8.63 7.32
N GLU A 57 -2.57 7.73 6.40
CA GLU A 57 -3.55 6.90 5.68
C GLU A 57 -4.34 5.99 6.64
N GLY A 58 -3.66 5.42 7.63
CA GLY A 58 -4.29 4.70 8.72
C GLY A 58 -5.28 5.52 9.53
N ASN A 59 -4.98 6.79 9.80
CA ASN A 59 -5.86 7.72 10.49
C ASN A 59 -7.12 8.03 9.65
N LEU A 60 -7.00 8.14 8.32
CA LEU A 60 -8.16 8.24 7.43
C LEU A 60 -9.02 6.97 7.49
N GLY A 61 -8.40 5.80 7.55
CA GLY A 61 -9.11 4.53 7.78
C GLY A 61 -9.85 4.50 9.12
N LEU A 62 -9.22 5.00 10.19
CA LEU A 62 -9.85 5.10 11.51
C LEU A 62 -11.06 6.03 11.49
N ILE A 63 -10.97 7.20 10.85
CA ILE A 63 -12.09 8.14 10.74
C ILE A 63 -13.29 7.46 10.04
N ARG A 64 -13.05 6.77 8.92
CA ARG A 64 -14.10 5.98 8.23
C ARG A 64 -14.69 4.87 9.11
N ALA A 65 -13.87 4.24 9.96
CA ALA A 65 -14.34 3.26 10.91
C ALA A 65 -15.29 3.88 11.92
N VAL A 66 -14.97 5.08 12.44
CA VAL A 66 -15.86 5.79 13.36
C VAL A 66 -17.17 6.14 12.67
N GLU A 67 -17.13 6.71 11.46
CA GLU A 67 -18.31 7.08 10.66
C GLU A 67 -19.30 5.93 10.46
N LYS A 68 -18.79 4.72 10.25
CA LYS A 68 -19.59 3.54 9.89
C LYS A 68 -19.84 2.57 11.05
N PHE A 69 -19.40 2.88 12.27
CA PHE A 69 -19.52 1.94 13.38
C PHE A 69 -20.89 2.04 14.04
N GLU A 70 -21.58 0.90 14.13
CA GLU A 70 -22.86 0.77 14.83
C GLU A 70 -22.67 0.02 16.15
N HIS A 71 -22.76 0.72 17.28
CA HIS A 71 -22.54 0.12 18.60
C HIS A 71 -23.61 -0.93 18.98
N GLN A 72 -24.80 -0.85 18.37
CA GLN A 72 -25.95 -1.72 18.69
C GLN A 72 -25.72 -3.18 18.27
N ARG A 73 -24.76 -3.43 17.37
CA ARG A 73 -24.39 -4.78 16.92
C ARG A 73 -23.55 -5.58 17.95
N GLY A 74 -23.16 -4.98 19.06
CA GLY A 74 -22.49 -5.69 20.17
C GLY A 74 -21.00 -6.02 19.96
N PHE A 75 -20.37 -5.53 18.89
CA PHE A 75 -18.94 -5.71 18.64
C PHE A 75 -18.11 -4.56 19.22
N HIS A 76 -16.89 -4.85 19.69
CA HIS A 76 -15.99 -3.81 20.18
C HIS A 76 -15.39 -2.99 19.02
N PHE A 77 -15.40 -1.66 19.15
CA PHE A 77 -14.94 -0.73 18.11
C PHE A 77 -13.52 -1.04 17.61
N SER A 78 -12.57 -1.31 18.51
CA SER A 78 -11.18 -1.63 18.13
C SER A 78 -11.07 -2.79 17.15
N THR A 79 -11.91 -3.82 17.29
CA THR A 79 -11.91 -4.98 16.38
C THR A 79 -12.36 -4.56 14.97
N TYR A 80 -13.41 -3.73 14.90
CA TYR A 80 -13.91 -3.18 13.64
C TYR A 80 -12.92 -2.23 12.97
N ALA A 81 -12.34 -1.32 13.76
CA ALA A 81 -11.41 -0.30 13.27
C ALA A 81 -10.13 -0.90 12.66
N VAL A 82 -9.65 -2.04 13.18
CA VAL A 82 -8.45 -2.72 12.66
C VAL A 82 -8.58 -3.00 11.15
N TRP A 83 -9.76 -3.43 10.69
CA TRP A 83 -9.97 -3.73 9.26
C TRP A 83 -9.87 -2.47 8.41
N TRP A 84 -10.57 -1.39 8.78
CA TRP A 84 -10.54 -0.12 8.05
C TRP A 84 -9.17 0.55 8.03
N ILE A 85 -8.44 0.49 9.16
CA ILE A 85 -7.07 1.02 9.27
C ILE A 85 -6.14 0.23 8.34
N ALA A 86 -6.18 -1.11 8.40
CA ALA A 86 -5.35 -1.95 7.54
C ALA A 86 -5.68 -1.75 6.06
N GLN A 87 -6.97 -1.67 5.71
CA GLN A 87 -7.42 -1.46 4.34
C GLN A 87 -6.90 -0.15 3.75
N ALA A 88 -6.95 0.94 4.53
CA ALA A 88 -6.44 2.24 4.09
C ALA A 88 -4.92 2.18 3.84
N MET A 89 -4.16 1.57 4.75
CA MET A 89 -2.71 1.39 4.59
C MET A 89 -2.35 0.52 3.39
N VAL A 90 -3.03 -0.61 3.19
CA VAL A 90 -2.77 -1.51 2.03
C VAL A 90 -3.06 -0.77 0.73
N ARG A 91 -4.16 -0.02 0.66
CA ARG A 91 -4.48 0.79 -0.53
C ARG A 91 -3.43 1.88 -0.78
N ALA A 92 -2.94 2.54 0.26
CA ALA A 92 -1.88 3.52 0.13
C ALA A 92 -0.58 2.91 -0.42
N ILE A 93 -0.21 1.72 0.08
CA ILE A 93 0.94 0.96 -0.42
C ILE A 93 0.76 0.62 -1.90
N GLN A 94 -0.40 0.08 -2.29
CA GLN A 94 -0.68 -0.24 -3.69
C GLN A 94 -0.57 0.99 -4.61
N ASN A 95 -0.96 2.16 -4.13
CA ASN A 95 -0.97 3.38 -4.94
C ASN A 95 0.37 4.13 -4.98
N HIS A 96 1.13 4.09 -3.88
CA HIS A 96 2.27 4.99 -3.66
C HIS A 96 3.62 4.30 -3.40
N SER A 97 3.67 2.97 -3.29
CA SER A 97 4.93 2.25 -2.98
C SER A 97 5.96 2.25 -4.12
N ARG A 98 5.54 2.60 -5.34
CA ARG A 98 6.37 2.54 -6.55
C ARG A 98 6.36 3.90 -7.24
N THR A 99 7.50 4.29 -7.80
CA THR A 99 7.63 5.51 -8.63
C THR A 99 6.70 5.46 -9.83
N VAL A 100 6.64 4.30 -10.50
CA VAL A 100 5.67 4.01 -11.55
C VAL A 100 4.54 3.22 -10.92
N ARG A 101 3.33 3.80 -10.93
CA ARG A 101 2.16 3.21 -10.30
C ARG A 101 1.79 1.89 -10.97
N VAL A 102 1.66 0.84 -10.15
CA VAL A 102 1.17 -0.48 -10.58
C VAL A 102 -0.31 -0.61 -10.19
N PRO A 103 -1.19 -1.10 -11.09
CA PRO A 103 -2.59 -1.36 -10.75
C PRO A 103 -2.75 -2.39 -9.60
N SER A 104 -3.87 -2.32 -8.85
CA SER A 104 -4.09 -3.18 -7.67
C SER A 104 -4.12 -4.67 -7.99
N HIS A 105 -4.75 -5.08 -9.09
CA HIS A 105 -4.79 -6.49 -9.52
C HIS A 105 -3.39 -7.03 -9.85
N MET A 106 -2.55 -6.22 -10.49
CA MET A 106 -1.13 -6.56 -10.73
C MET A 106 -0.35 -6.72 -9.43
N TYR A 107 -0.61 -5.89 -8.41
CA TYR A 107 0.01 -6.05 -7.08
C TYR A 107 -0.37 -7.38 -6.42
N ASP A 108 -1.63 -7.80 -6.52
CA ASP A 108 -2.07 -9.09 -5.99
C ASP A 108 -1.37 -10.26 -6.70
N HIS A 109 -1.19 -10.16 -8.03
CA HIS A 109 -0.40 -11.13 -8.78
C HIS A 109 1.07 -11.14 -8.35
N GLN A 110 1.71 -9.98 -8.12
CA GLN A 110 3.09 -9.91 -7.62
C GLN A 110 3.26 -10.62 -6.27
N LEU A 111 2.30 -10.46 -5.35
CA LEU A 111 2.38 -11.10 -4.02
C LEU A 111 2.26 -12.62 -4.12
N ARG A 112 1.37 -13.11 -4.98
CA ARG A 112 1.21 -14.55 -5.28
C ARG A 112 2.45 -15.09 -5.98
N TYR A 113 2.94 -14.39 -7.00
CA TYR A 113 4.16 -14.71 -7.73
C TYR A 113 5.33 -14.90 -6.77
N LYS A 114 5.65 -13.90 -5.93
CA LYS A 114 6.78 -13.99 -4.97
C LYS A 114 6.63 -15.12 -3.95
N ARG A 115 5.40 -15.54 -3.63
CA ARG A 115 5.16 -16.67 -2.74
C ARG A 115 5.45 -17.98 -3.46
N LEU A 116 4.85 -18.18 -4.64
CA LEU A 116 5.01 -19.39 -5.44
C LEU A 116 6.43 -19.56 -5.97
N GLU A 117 7.09 -18.48 -6.39
CA GLU A 117 8.48 -18.49 -6.82
C GLU A 117 9.40 -19.06 -5.73
N ARG A 118 9.21 -18.65 -4.47
CA ARG A 118 9.98 -19.19 -3.33
C ARG A 118 9.66 -20.66 -3.05
N GLU A 119 8.40 -21.04 -3.16
CA GLU A 119 7.96 -22.42 -2.95
C GLU A 119 8.49 -23.37 -4.04
N LEU A 120 8.37 -22.97 -5.31
CA LEU A 120 8.87 -23.71 -6.46
C LEU A 120 10.39 -23.81 -6.45
N ARG A 121 11.10 -22.72 -6.12
CA ARG A 121 12.56 -22.75 -5.96
C ARG A 121 13.00 -23.81 -4.94
N GLN A 122 12.30 -23.91 -3.81
CA GLN A 122 12.59 -24.93 -2.80
C GLN A 122 12.26 -26.35 -3.29
N ARG A 123 11.16 -26.53 -4.01
CA ARG A 123 10.71 -27.84 -4.49
C ARG A 123 11.54 -28.37 -5.67
N LEU A 124 11.92 -27.50 -6.60
CA LEU A 124 12.63 -27.86 -7.83
C LEU A 124 14.15 -27.88 -7.65
N GLY A 125 14.68 -27.22 -6.62
CA GLY A 125 16.13 -27.08 -6.41
C GLY A 125 16.84 -26.21 -7.45
N ARG A 126 16.07 -25.53 -8.30
CA ARG A 126 16.52 -24.54 -9.30
C ARG A 126 15.60 -23.33 -9.29
N ASP A 127 16.00 -22.24 -9.93
CA ASP A 127 15.08 -21.13 -10.19
C ASP A 127 13.92 -21.61 -11.10
N PRO A 128 12.66 -21.31 -10.74
CA PRO A 128 11.50 -21.68 -11.55
C PRO A 128 11.51 -20.89 -12.87
N GLU A 129 11.12 -21.55 -13.96
CA GLU A 129 10.94 -20.88 -15.25
C GLU A 129 9.57 -20.18 -15.29
N THR A 130 9.41 -19.24 -16.23
CA THR A 130 8.15 -18.50 -16.43
C THR A 130 6.98 -19.47 -16.69
N ASP A 131 7.21 -20.57 -17.40
CA ASP A 131 6.24 -21.65 -17.64
C ASP A 131 5.81 -22.35 -16.34
N ASP A 132 6.76 -22.68 -15.46
CA ASP A 132 6.49 -23.30 -14.16
C ASP A 132 5.59 -22.38 -13.29
N LEU A 133 5.85 -21.08 -13.35
CA LEU A 133 5.11 -20.06 -12.61
C LEU A 133 3.73 -19.79 -13.21
N ALA A 134 3.60 -19.77 -14.53
CA ALA A 134 2.32 -19.64 -15.23
C ALA A 134 1.37 -20.77 -14.88
N GLN A 135 1.89 -22.01 -14.89
CA GLN A 135 1.11 -23.18 -14.49
C GLN A 135 0.70 -23.13 -13.01
N ALA A 136 1.62 -22.70 -12.12
CA ALA A 136 1.33 -22.60 -10.69
C ALA A 136 0.36 -21.45 -10.34
N LEU A 137 0.41 -20.36 -11.09
CA LEU A 137 -0.46 -19.18 -10.90
C LEU A 137 -1.83 -19.34 -11.58
N ASP A 138 -1.97 -20.30 -12.49
CA ASP A 138 -3.13 -20.46 -13.38
C ASP A 138 -3.39 -19.18 -14.20
N LEU A 139 -2.32 -18.67 -14.83
CA LEU A 139 -2.36 -17.45 -15.64
C LEU A 139 -1.70 -17.69 -17.00
N PRO A 140 -2.13 -16.98 -18.07
CA PRO A 140 -1.43 -16.98 -19.35
C PRO A 140 0.01 -16.47 -19.20
N LEU A 141 0.93 -17.02 -19.98
CA LEU A 141 2.35 -16.61 -20.01
C LEU A 141 2.52 -15.10 -20.18
N GLU A 142 1.76 -14.49 -21.09
CA GLU A 142 1.79 -13.04 -21.34
C GLU A 142 1.51 -12.21 -20.07
N ILE A 143 0.61 -12.68 -19.20
CA ILE A 143 0.31 -11.99 -17.94
C ILE A 143 1.45 -12.18 -16.94
N VAL A 144 2.08 -13.36 -16.91
CA VAL A 144 3.24 -13.61 -16.05
C VAL A 144 4.42 -12.74 -16.48
N ASP A 145 4.68 -12.62 -17.78
CA ASP A 145 5.71 -11.73 -18.33
C ASP A 145 5.47 -10.26 -17.93
N GLN A 146 4.21 -9.81 -18.00
CA GLN A 146 3.84 -8.47 -17.52
C GLN A 146 4.09 -8.32 -16.02
N VAL A 147 3.74 -9.32 -15.21
CA VAL A 147 4.01 -9.30 -13.77
C VAL A 147 5.51 -9.25 -13.51
N GLU A 148 6.32 -10.06 -14.18
CA GLU A 148 7.78 -10.04 -14.08
C GLU A 148 8.38 -8.68 -14.47
N ALA A 149 7.89 -8.07 -15.56
CA ALA A 149 8.31 -6.74 -15.99
C ALA A 149 8.06 -5.69 -14.89
N THR A 150 6.90 -5.75 -14.21
CA THR A 150 6.56 -4.82 -13.11
C THR A 150 7.34 -5.09 -11.81
N LEU A 151 7.95 -6.27 -11.64
CA LEU A 151 8.77 -6.61 -10.48
C LEU A 151 10.16 -5.97 -10.53
N ARG A 152 10.67 -5.65 -11.73
CA ARG A 152 11.99 -5.04 -11.93
C ARG A 152 12.13 -3.76 -11.07
N PRO A 153 13.23 -3.61 -10.31
CA PRO A 153 13.45 -2.40 -9.51
C PRO A 153 13.84 -1.23 -10.42
N ASN A 154 13.38 -0.03 -10.07
CA ASN A 154 13.90 1.19 -10.67
C ASN A 154 15.33 1.41 -10.16
N VAL A 155 16.25 1.69 -11.07
CA VAL A 155 17.63 2.06 -10.74
C VAL A 155 17.77 3.59 -10.74
N SER A 156 18.60 4.12 -9.84
CA SER A 156 18.90 5.54 -9.82
C SER A 156 19.82 5.88 -11.00
N THR A 157 19.51 6.92 -11.76
CA THR A 157 20.39 7.41 -12.84
C THR A 157 21.72 7.95 -12.29
N GLN A 158 21.74 8.36 -11.03
CA GLN A 158 22.93 8.81 -10.31
C GLN A 158 23.78 7.65 -9.76
N SER A 159 23.37 6.39 -9.94
CA SER A 159 24.18 5.26 -9.51
C SER A 159 25.49 5.20 -10.31
N PRO A 160 26.64 4.99 -9.66
CA PRO A 160 27.91 4.83 -10.36
C PRO A 160 27.88 3.59 -11.23
N LEU A 161 28.52 3.66 -12.39
CA LEU A 161 28.63 2.53 -13.30
C LEU A 161 29.72 1.57 -12.77
N PRO A 162 29.45 0.26 -12.68
CA PRO A 162 30.44 -0.69 -12.18
C PRO A 162 31.72 -0.70 -13.04
N GLY A 163 32.89 -0.58 -12.40
CA GLY A 163 34.18 -0.61 -13.09
C GLY A 163 34.68 0.73 -13.62
N THR A 164 33.99 1.83 -13.29
CA THR A 164 34.40 3.20 -13.64
C THR A 164 34.37 4.09 -12.40
N GLU A 165 35.37 4.95 -12.22
CA GLU A 165 35.47 5.78 -11.01
C GLU A 165 34.59 7.05 -11.09
N ASP A 166 34.37 7.59 -12.29
CA ASP A 166 33.70 8.90 -12.48
C ASP A 166 32.42 8.86 -13.32
N LEU A 167 32.01 7.69 -13.84
CA LEU A 167 30.83 7.59 -14.70
C LEU A 167 29.60 7.14 -13.90
N THR A 168 28.50 7.86 -14.10
CA THR A 168 27.16 7.49 -13.63
C THR A 168 26.36 6.87 -14.78
N LEU A 169 25.26 6.19 -14.44
CA LEU A 169 24.31 5.70 -15.46
C LEU A 169 23.79 6.84 -16.34
N GLU A 170 23.53 8.02 -15.76
CA GLU A 170 23.10 9.22 -16.50
C GLU A 170 24.09 9.61 -17.60
N ASN A 171 25.39 9.68 -17.28
CA ASN A 171 26.43 10.10 -18.22
C ASN A 171 26.67 9.08 -19.35
N ALA A 172 26.29 7.82 -19.13
CA ALA A 172 26.44 6.74 -20.11
C ALA A 172 25.25 6.62 -21.07
N LEU A 173 24.10 7.23 -20.74
CA LEU A 173 22.91 7.17 -21.58
C LEU A 173 23.08 8.09 -22.80
N THR A 174 22.98 7.50 -23.98
CA THR A 174 22.97 8.23 -25.25
C THR A 174 21.55 8.62 -25.60
N ASP A 175 21.36 9.84 -26.11
CA ASP A 175 20.08 10.28 -26.65
C ASP A 175 19.87 9.65 -28.05
N PRO A 176 18.86 8.77 -28.23
CA PRO A 176 18.59 8.14 -29.51
C PRO A 176 17.98 9.10 -30.55
N ASP A 177 17.39 10.21 -30.11
CA ASP A 177 16.70 11.18 -30.98
C ASP A 177 17.62 12.34 -31.37
N ALA A 178 18.85 12.39 -30.83
CA ALA A 178 19.81 13.43 -31.16
C ALA A 178 20.27 13.31 -32.62
N GLU A 179 20.09 14.38 -33.39
CA GLU A 179 20.57 14.44 -34.77
C GLU A 179 22.11 14.30 -34.80
N HIS A 180 22.62 13.35 -35.58
CA HIS A 180 24.05 13.21 -35.76
C HIS A 180 24.59 14.38 -36.57
N PRO A 181 25.67 15.06 -36.12
CA PRO A 181 26.25 16.19 -36.84
C PRO A 181 26.59 15.91 -38.32
N GLY A 182 26.85 14.65 -38.68
CA GLY A 182 27.09 14.22 -40.06
C GLY A 182 25.85 14.22 -40.98
N GLU A 183 24.63 14.11 -40.42
CA GLU A 183 23.39 14.14 -41.21
C GLU A 183 22.87 15.58 -41.41
N VAL A 184 23.20 16.50 -40.50
CA VAL A 184 22.71 17.89 -40.54
C VAL A 184 23.45 18.75 -41.58
N VAL A 185 24.72 18.44 -41.87
CA VAL A 185 25.57 19.23 -42.80
C VAL A 185 25.16 19.06 -44.28
N GLY A 186 24.26 18.13 -44.60
CA GLY A 186 23.79 17.84 -45.96
C GLY A 186 22.43 18.44 -46.36
N ARG A 187 21.80 19.26 -45.51
CA ARG A 187 20.52 19.94 -45.79
C ARG A 187 20.68 21.40 -46.19
#